data_AF-A0A517QQ44-F1
#
_entry.id   AF-A0A517QQ44-F1
#
_cell.length_a   1.000
_cell.length_b   1.000
_cell.length_c   1.000
_cell.angle_alpha   90.00
_cell.angle_beta   90.00
_cell.angle_gamma   90.00
#
_symmetry.space_group_name_H-M   'P 1'
#
loop_
_entity.id
_entity.type
_entity.pdbx_description
1 polymer ?
#
loop_
_entity_poly.entity_id
_entity_poly.type
_entity_poly.pdbx_seq_one_letter_code
_entity_poly.pdbx_strand_id
1 'polypeptide(L)'
;MPKVSEESARKDWSKFFSKNRPYPVRIRQWVMKLHQEGKHKTVIGCLESALIQGQAQPWMYEVLALSMEIENYPRQEIERVVLSLSDFGAVTFDNLIYSAAYLTRFNRKSAALGLYQQASRLAPERHEPYMLSLKLAKDVGDSNDVIWAATGVLQYYWGKDYMNKHRDAENIVVDRIQQLEKEGNQEQAQQLQSQLSQCLARDLMIRVDWSGAGDLDLYVEEPLGAVCSFETPLTIAGGIFMHDGAGPDQANCYESYVCPQGVTGPYQIRVKKSFGEVVGNRATVTVLINAGTPEEEKIVRTVVFNDEESGFTIDLPNGRRTQPRNLSQLEPTFRTQLSMLNTAPLRFHHVKSLNERKAKVHQQFAEDRLTPTRRAGAVGYAPVVQTIPEGTSMTAQAVVSPDRRYVRLSLQPSITNVTDVFTFSYLNNGNANGGNVGGN
;
A
#
# COMPACT_ATOMS: atom_id res chain seq x y z
N MET A 1 33.15 -19.06 10.21
CA MET A 1 33.45 -17.89 9.37
C MET A 1 34.96 -17.92 9.11
N PRO A 2 35.42 -17.73 7.87
CA PRO A 2 36.85 -17.59 7.60
C PRO A 2 37.43 -16.41 8.37
N LYS A 3 38.72 -16.48 8.72
CA LYS A 3 39.46 -15.32 9.23
C LYS A 3 39.75 -14.41 8.04
N VAL A 4 39.20 -13.21 8.06
CA VAL A 4 39.28 -12.23 6.97
C VAL A 4 39.76 -10.90 7.57
N SER A 5 40.75 -10.28 6.94
CA SER A 5 41.17 -8.92 7.29
C SER A 5 40.38 -7.89 6.46
N GLU A 6 40.19 -6.67 6.97
CA GLU A 6 39.45 -5.63 6.23
C GLU A 6 40.16 -5.22 4.93
N GLU A 7 41.49 -5.21 4.92
CA GLU A 7 42.29 -4.79 3.76
C GLU A 7 42.32 -5.85 2.65
N SER A 8 42.25 -7.13 3.00
CA SER A 8 42.24 -8.26 2.05
C SER A 8 40.86 -8.88 1.83
N ALA A 9 39.79 -8.25 2.33
CA ALA A 9 38.46 -8.85 2.43
C ALA A 9 37.96 -9.49 1.13
N ARG A 10 38.04 -8.77 0.01
CA ARG A 10 37.62 -9.28 -1.31
C ARG A 10 38.41 -10.52 -1.74
N LYS A 11 39.72 -10.52 -1.54
CA LYS A 11 40.60 -11.64 -1.93
C LYS A 11 40.34 -12.88 -1.07
N ASP A 12 40.21 -12.69 0.24
CA ASP A 12 40.00 -13.77 1.19
C ASP A 12 38.63 -14.44 1.01
N TRP A 13 37.58 -13.63 0.82
CA TRP A 13 36.24 -14.14 0.54
C TRP A 13 36.17 -14.84 -0.82
N SER A 14 36.78 -14.29 -1.87
CA SER A 14 36.83 -14.93 -3.18
C SER A 14 37.54 -16.29 -3.14
N LYS A 15 38.68 -16.37 -2.43
CA LYS A 15 39.38 -17.64 -2.19
C LYS A 15 38.55 -18.64 -1.37
N PHE A 16 37.75 -18.16 -0.43
CA PHE A 16 36.86 -19.01 0.35
C PHE A 16 35.70 -19.56 -0.50
N PHE A 17 34.97 -18.70 -1.19
CA PHE A 17 33.78 -19.07 -1.96
C PHE A 17 34.11 -19.88 -3.23
N SER A 18 35.30 -19.71 -3.81
CA SER A 18 35.77 -20.57 -4.91
C SER A 18 35.98 -22.03 -4.50
N LYS A 19 36.22 -22.29 -3.21
CA LYS A 19 36.44 -23.65 -2.67
C LYS A 19 35.28 -24.19 -1.86
N ASN A 20 34.37 -23.31 -1.40
CA ASN A 20 33.31 -23.66 -0.47
C ASN A 20 31.98 -23.07 -0.92
N ARG A 21 30.92 -23.87 -0.82
CA ARG A 21 29.54 -23.44 -1.09
C ARG A 21 28.71 -23.49 0.20
N PRO A 22 28.88 -22.51 1.11
CA PRO A 22 28.16 -22.50 2.38
C PRO A 22 26.63 -22.39 2.15
N TYR A 23 25.84 -22.98 3.06
CA TYR A 23 24.38 -22.84 3.00
C TYR A 23 23.94 -21.37 3.12
N PRO A 24 22.86 -20.94 2.42
CA PRO A 24 22.41 -19.55 2.40
C PRO A 24 22.18 -18.94 3.79
N VAL A 25 21.61 -19.72 4.72
CA VAL A 25 21.37 -19.30 6.12
C VAL A 25 22.67 -18.91 6.81
N ARG A 26 23.75 -19.64 6.54
CA ARG A 26 25.07 -19.38 7.14
C ARG A 26 25.70 -18.11 6.60
N ILE A 27 25.50 -17.79 5.31
CA ILE A 27 25.94 -16.51 4.72
C ILE A 27 25.21 -15.35 5.40
N ARG A 28 23.87 -15.45 5.55
CA ARG A 28 23.06 -14.44 6.24
C ARG A 28 23.56 -14.20 7.67
N GLN A 29 23.83 -15.26 8.44
CA GLN A 29 24.35 -15.13 9.80
C GLN A 29 25.71 -14.40 9.84
N TRP A 30 26.62 -14.70 8.91
CA TRP A 30 27.91 -14.01 8.83
C TRP A 30 27.76 -12.54 8.47
N VAL A 31 26.93 -12.23 7.48
CA VAL A 31 26.66 -10.85 7.05
C VAL A 31 26.04 -10.05 8.19
N MET A 32 25.04 -10.61 8.89
CA MET A 32 24.42 -9.96 10.05
C MET A 32 25.43 -9.68 11.15
N LYS A 33 26.30 -10.65 11.48
CA LYS A 33 27.35 -10.46 12.48
C LYS A 33 28.33 -9.37 12.07
N LEU A 34 28.83 -9.40 10.84
CA LEU A 34 29.78 -8.41 10.33
C LEU A 34 29.18 -6.99 10.28
N HIS A 35 27.89 -6.90 9.93
CA HIS A 35 27.17 -5.64 9.92
C HIS A 35 26.95 -5.09 11.34
N GLN A 36 26.65 -5.94 12.32
CA GLN A 36 26.58 -5.55 13.75
C GLN A 36 27.93 -5.05 14.28
N GLU A 37 29.03 -5.61 13.77
CA GLU A 37 30.39 -5.18 14.10
C GLU A 37 30.85 -3.93 13.32
N GLY A 38 30.02 -3.36 12.43
CA GLY A 38 30.35 -2.18 11.61
C GLY A 38 31.37 -2.45 10.49
N LYS A 39 31.66 -3.71 10.17
CA LYS A 39 32.73 -4.10 9.23
C LYS A 39 32.23 -4.12 7.78
N HIS A 40 31.73 -3.00 7.28
CA HIS A 40 31.03 -2.92 5.99
C HIS A 40 31.90 -3.33 4.79
N LYS A 41 33.20 -2.98 4.77
CA LYS A 41 34.14 -3.47 3.73
C LYS A 41 34.18 -5.00 3.61
N THR A 42 34.14 -5.69 4.75
CA THR A 42 34.15 -7.16 4.77
C THR A 42 32.81 -7.76 4.34
N VAL A 43 31.71 -7.08 4.64
CA VAL A 43 30.36 -7.44 4.16
C VAL A 43 30.32 -7.34 2.64
N ILE A 44 30.79 -6.23 2.07
CA ILE A 44 30.86 -6.02 0.62
C ILE A 44 31.64 -7.16 -0.04
N GLY A 45 32.85 -7.45 0.43
CA GLY A 45 33.67 -8.53 -0.12
C GLY A 45 33.03 -9.92 0.01
N CYS A 46 32.32 -10.19 1.10
CA CYS A 46 31.57 -11.43 1.31
C CYS A 46 30.44 -11.57 0.29
N LEU A 47 29.62 -10.52 0.16
CA LEU A 47 28.45 -10.50 -0.72
C LEU A 47 28.85 -10.56 -2.19
N GLU A 48 29.79 -9.71 -2.65
CA GLU A 48 30.29 -9.76 -4.02
C GLU A 48 30.83 -11.15 -4.38
N SER A 49 31.61 -11.76 -3.48
CA SER A 49 32.15 -13.10 -3.71
C SER A 49 31.06 -14.17 -3.77
N ALA A 50 30.03 -14.07 -2.93
CA ALA A 50 28.88 -14.97 -2.97
C ALA A 50 28.06 -14.80 -4.27
N LEU A 51 27.84 -13.56 -4.72
CA LEU A 51 27.14 -13.22 -5.96
C LEU A 51 27.88 -13.78 -7.17
N ILE A 52 29.19 -13.53 -7.30
CA ILE A 52 30.04 -14.00 -8.41
C ILE A 52 30.04 -15.53 -8.50
N GLN A 53 29.95 -16.24 -7.37
CA GLN A 53 29.94 -17.70 -7.31
C GLN A 53 28.53 -18.31 -7.41
N GLY A 54 27.54 -17.55 -7.90
CA GLY A 54 26.19 -18.05 -8.18
C GLY A 54 25.38 -18.43 -6.92
N GLN A 55 25.70 -17.83 -5.77
CA GLN A 55 24.93 -17.99 -4.52
C GLN A 55 24.05 -16.77 -4.23
N ALA A 56 23.66 -16.05 -5.29
CA ALA A 56 22.88 -14.84 -5.18
C ALA A 56 21.49 -15.09 -4.58
N GLN A 57 21.03 -14.11 -3.83
CA GLN A 57 19.73 -14.07 -3.14
C GLN A 57 19.23 -12.61 -3.14
N PRO A 58 17.91 -12.34 -3.18
CA PRO A 58 17.40 -10.98 -3.36
C PRO A 58 17.92 -9.99 -2.31
N TRP A 59 17.86 -10.37 -1.03
CA TRP A 59 18.34 -9.57 0.10
C TRP A 59 19.83 -9.18 0.01
N MET A 60 20.66 -9.93 -0.74
CA MET A 60 22.09 -9.65 -0.84
C MET A 60 22.37 -8.35 -1.59
N TYR A 61 21.59 -8.02 -2.63
CA TYR A 61 21.77 -6.78 -3.40
C TYR A 61 21.42 -5.55 -2.55
N GLU A 62 20.41 -5.66 -1.70
CA GLU A 62 19.97 -4.61 -0.80
C GLU A 62 21.03 -4.26 0.24
N VAL A 63 21.53 -5.30 0.92
CA VAL A 63 22.57 -5.15 1.95
C VAL A 63 23.89 -4.72 1.32
N LEU A 64 24.20 -5.18 0.10
CA LEU A 64 25.37 -4.75 -0.65
C LEU A 64 25.28 -3.26 -0.99
N ALA A 65 24.17 -2.80 -1.57
CA ALA A 65 23.98 -1.38 -1.91
C ALA A 65 24.05 -0.49 -0.65
N LEU A 66 23.43 -0.90 0.45
CA LEU A 66 23.50 -0.17 1.71
C LEU A 66 24.94 -0.08 2.26
N SER A 67 25.67 -1.20 2.24
CA SER A 67 27.05 -1.25 2.73
C SER A 67 27.99 -0.41 1.85
N MET A 68 27.78 -0.43 0.53
CA MET A 68 28.51 0.40 -0.42
C MET A 68 28.25 1.89 -0.24
N GLU A 69 27.02 2.30 0.07
CA GLU A 69 26.70 3.69 0.38
C GLU A 69 27.40 4.14 1.68
N ILE A 70 27.44 3.30 2.73
CA ILE A 70 28.17 3.60 3.98
C ILE A 70 29.67 3.79 3.71
N GLU A 71 30.25 2.96 2.85
CA GLU A 71 31.66 3.04 2.45
C GLU A 71 31.91 4.07 1.33
N ASN A 72 30.92 4.89 0.97
CA ASN A 72 31.00 5.96 -0.03
C ASN A 72 31.52 5.50 -1.42
N TYR A 73 31.05 4.35 -1.88
CA TYR A 73 31.36 3.87 -3.22
C TYR A 73 30.84 4.81 -4.32
N PRO A 74 31.40 4.74 -5.55
CA PRO A 74 30.92 5.55 -6.67
C PRO A 74 29.43 5.34 -6.94
N ARG A 75 28.72 6.45 -7.20
CA ARG A 75 27.24 6.44 -7.35
C ARG A 75 26.75 5.44 -8.38
N GLN A 76 27.43 5.36 -9.51
CA GLN A 76 27.10 4.46 -10.63
C GLN A 76 27.20 2.98 -10.23
N GLU A 77 28.13 2.62 -9.34
CA GLU A 77 28.26 1.23 -8.90
C GLU A 77 27.10 0.83 -7.96
N ILE A 78 26.67 1.74 -7.08
CA ILE A 78 25.54 1.52 -6.18
C ILE A 78 24.25 1.40 -6.98
N GLU A 79 24.03 2.29 -7.96
CA GLU A 79 22.88 2.21 -8.87
C GLU A 79 22.86 0.89 -9.64
N ARG A 80 24.01 0.47 -10.19
CA ARG A 80 24.12 -0.83 -10.87
C ARG A 80 23.72 -1.99 -9.96
N VAL A 81 24.14 -2.00 -8.70
CA VAL A 81 23.77 -3.05 -7.74
C VAL A 81 22.27 -3.05 -7.45
N VAL A 82 21.67 -1.87 -7.25
CA VAL A 82 20.22 -1.77 -7.02
C VAL A 82 19.43 -2.19 -8.26
N LEU A 83 19.86 -1.82 -9.47
CA LEU A 83 19.22 -2.28 -10.71
C LEU A 83 19.42 -3.78 -10.94
N SER A 84 20.54 -4.36 -10.48
CA SER A 84 20.74 -5.80 -10.53
C SER A 84 19.73 -6.56 -9.65
N LEU A 85 19.08 -5.91 -8.67
CA LEU A 85 17.99 -6.52 -7.91
C LEU A 85 16.77 -6.80 -8.80
N SER A 86 16.44 -5.88 -9.72
CA SER A 86 15.39 -6.13 -10.70
C SER A 86 15.77 -7.22 -11.72
N ASP A 87 17.06 -7.36 -12.04
CA ASP A 87 17.56 -8.41 -12.96
C ASP A 87 17.68 -9.79 -12.30
N PHE A 88 17.82 -9.86 -10.98
CA PHE A 88 18.00 -11.12 -10.24
C PHE A 88 16.74 -12.02 -10.30
N GLY A 89 15.57 -11.45 -10.60
CA GLY A 89 14.30 -12.16 -10.77
C GLY A 89 13.59 -11.80 -12.07
N ALA A 90 12.33 -12.21 -12.22
CA ALA A 90 11.48 -11.65 -13.25
C ALA A 90 11.28 -10.14 -12.98
N VAL A 91 11.23 -9.34 -14.04
CA VAL A 91 10.81 -7.94 -13.96
C VAL A 91 9.35 -7.91 -13.52
N THR A 92 9.15 -7.68 -12.22
CA THR A 92 7.85 -7.65 -11.56
C THR A 92 7.59 -6.27 -10.99
N PHE A 93 6.31 -5.95 -10.83
CA PHE A 93 5.89 -4.68 -10.22
C PHE A 93 6.57 -4.46 -8.86
N ASP A 94 6.55 -5.47 -7.98
CA ASP A 94 7.08 -5.36 -6.62
C ASP A 94 8.58 -5.08 -6.61
N ASN A 95 9.37 -5.78 -7.43
CA ASN A 95 10.81 -5.57 -7.52
C ASN A 95 11.16 -4.17 -8.04
N LEU A 96 10.40 -3.64 -9.00
CA LEU A 96 10.60 -2.30 -9.55
C LEU A 96 10.28 -1.21 -8.53
N ILE A 97 9.13 -1.29 -7.85
CA ILE A 97 8.76 -0.34 -6.79
C ILE A 97 9.81 -0.35 -5.68
N TYR A 98 10.24 -1.54 -5.26
CA TYR A 98 11.23 -1.69 -4.21
C TYR A 98 12.58 -1.06 -4.59
N SER A 99 13.08 -1.39 -5.78
CA SER A 99 14.34 -0.82 -6.29
C SER A 99 14.26 0.71 -6.43
N ALA A 100 13.13 1.24 -6.89
CA ALA A 100 12.89 2.67 -6.99
C ALA A 100 12.91 3.37 -5.61
N ALA A 101 12.34 2.74 -4.58
CA ALA A 101 12.37 3.25 -3.21
C ALA A 101 13.81 3.31 -2.65
N TYR A 102 14.63 2.29 -2.93
CA TYR A 102 16.06 2.31 -2.55
C TYR A 102 16.83 3.42 -3.27
N LEU A 103 16.65 3.55 -4.57
CA LEU A 103 17.25 4.64 -5.34
C LEU A 103 16.82 6.01 -4.82
N THR A 104 15.56 6.17 -4.44
CA THR A 104 15.05 7.40 -3.81
C THR A 104 15.76 7.69 -2.49
N ARG A 105 15.94 6.68 -1.64
CA ARG A 105 16.67 6.80 -0.36
C ARG A 105 18.14 7.19 -0.56
N PHE A 106 18.78 6.70 -1.61
CA PHE A 106 20.14 7.09 -2.00
C PHE A 106 20.18 8.39 -2.82
N ASN A 107 19.09 9.17 -2.86
CA ASN A 107 19.01 10.43 -3.60
C ASN A 107 19.31 10.29 -5.11
N ARG A 108 19.03 9.12 -5.70
CA ARG A 108 19.13 8.83 -7.14
C ARG A 108 17.77 9.03 -7.82
N LYS A 109 17.26 10.27 -7.71
CA LYS A 109 15.86 10.61 -8.03
C LYS A 109 15.46 10.29 -9.47
N SER A 110 16.30 10.60 -10.46
CA SER A 110 15.97 10.39 -11.88
C SER A 110 15.88 8.90 -12.23
N ALA A 111 16.80 8.08 -11.72
CA ALA A 111 16.76 6.63 -11.91
C ALA A 111 15.54 6.00 -11.20
N ALA A 112 15.21 6.48 -9.99
CA ALA A 112 14.01 6.06 -9.29
C ALA A 112 12.73 6.39 -10.06
N LEU A 113 12.63 7.60 -10.62
CA LEU A 113 11.50 8.03 -11.45
C LEU A 113 11.29 7.09 -12.65
N GLY A 114 12.36 6.74 -13.36
CA GLY A 114 12.30 5.79 -14.47
C GLY A 114 11.78 4.40 -14.07
N LEU A 115 12.17 3.90 -12.89
CA LEU A 115 11.66 2.61 -12.38
C LEU A 115 10.17 2.69 -12.00
N TYR A 116 9.70 3.78 -11.40
CA TYR A 116 8.26 3.97 -11.15
C TYR A 116 7.45 4.01 -12.44
N GLN A 117 7.97 4.65 -13.50
CA GLN A 117 7.35 4.63 -14.82
C GLN A 117 7.31 3.23 -15.44
N GLN A 118 8.35 2.43 -15.24
CA GLN A 118 8.32 1.03 -15.69
C GLN A 118 7.31 0.20 -14.90
N ALA A 119 7.22 0.40 -13.59
CA ALA A 119 6.25 -0.28 -12.74
C ALA A 119 4.80 0.05 -13.15
N SER A 120 4.51 1.32 -13.46
CA SER A 120 3.17 1.71 -13.92
C SER A 120 2.80 1.10 -15.28
N ARG A 121 3.76 0.78 -16.15
CA ARG A 121 3.47 0.05 -17.40
C ARG A 121 3.06 -1.40 -17.15
N LEU A 122 3.55 -2.03 -16.07
CA LEU A 122 3.17 -3.40 -15.69
C LEU A 122 1.79 -3.45 -15.03
N ALA A 123 1.47 -2.47 -14.19
CA ALA A 123 0.19 -2.37 -13.50
C ALA A 123 -0.29 -0.89 -13.50
N PRO A 124 -0.95 -0.43 -14.58
CA PRO A 124 -1.32 0.98 -14.75
C PRO A 124 -2.34 1.52 -13.74
N GLU A 125 -3.23 0.67 -13.23
CA GLU A 125 -4.26 1.09 -12.27
C GLU A 125 -3.77 1.11 -10.81
N ARG A 126 -2.53 0.67 -10.55
CA ARG A 126 -1.92 0.75 -9.22
C ARG A 126 -1.45 2.17 -8.95
N HIS A 127 -1.86 2.73 -7.82
CA HIS A 127 -1.59 4.14 -7.49
C HIS A 127 -0.18 4.37 -6.95
N GLU A 128 0.48 3.33 -6.42
CA GLU A 128 1.77 3.43 -5.73
C GLU A 128 2.89 4.07 -6.57
N PRO A 129 3.10 3.70 -7.86
CA PRO A 129 4.16 4.30 -8.66
C PRO A 129 3.99 5.82 -8.78
N TYR A 130 2.77 6.28 -9.06
CA TYR A 130 2.43 7.69 -9.25
C TYR A 130 2.55 8.49 -7.94
N MET A 131 2.05 7.91 -6.85
CA MET A 131 2.10 8.53 -5.52
C MET A 131 3.54 8.72 -5.04
N LEU A 132 4.40 7.70 -5.21
CA LEU A 132 5.80 7.76 -4.79
C LEU A 132 6.66 8.62 -5.72
N SER A 133 6.29 8.71 -7.01
CA SER A 133 7.02 9.49 -7.99
C SER A 133 6.62 10.96 -8.04
N LEU A 134 5.45 11.37 -7.55
CA LEU A 134 4.92 12.74 -7.73
C LEU A 134 5.92 13.83 -7.30
N LYS A 135 6.52 13.69 -6.11
CA LYS A 135 7.53 14.63 -5.62
C LYS A 135 8.84 14.53 -6.41
N LEU A 136 9.22 13.33 -6.86
CA LEU A 136 10.41 13.13 -7.68
C LEU A 136 10.27 13.78 -9.05
N ALA A 137 9.10 13.65 -9.68
CA ALA A 137 8.77 14.28 -10.94
C ALA A 137 8.81 15.81 -10.82
N LYS A 138 8.32 16.38 -9.69
CA LYS A 138 8.49 17.81 -9.41
C LYS A 138 9.96 18.22 -9.34
N ASP A 139 10.78 17.44 -8.63
CA ASP A 139 12.16 17.79 -8.31
C ASP A 139 13.14 17.63 -9.49
N VAL A 140 12.98 16.57 -10.31
CA VAL A 140 13.95 16.21 -11.36
C VAL A 140 13.32 15.86 -12.71
N GLY A 141 11.99 15.80 -12.80
CA GLY A 141 11.27 15.41 -14.00
C GLY A 141 10.87 16.58 -14.89
N ASP A 142 10.59 16.27 -16.15
CA ASP A 142 10.07 17.23 -17.13
C ASP A 142 8.55 17.46 -16.94
N SER A 143 7.93 18.25 -17.82
CA SER A 143 6.48 18.53 -17.71
C SER A 143 5.62 17.28 -17.98
N ASN A 144 6.12 16.34 -18.79
CA ASN A 144 5.43 15.08 -19.06
C ASN A 144 5.47 14.14 -17.85
N ASP A 145 6.60 14.10 -17.13
CA ASP A 145 6.76 13.33 -15.90
C ASP A 145 5.83 13.84 -14.80
N VAL A 146 5.72 15.17 -14.67
CA VAL A 146 4.85 15.81 -13.69
C VAL A 146 3.39 15.48 -13.96
N ILE A 147 2.92 15.67 -15.20
CA ILE A 147 1.52 15.36 -15.53
C ILE A 147 1.25 13.86 -15.44
N TRP A 148 2.17 13.00 -15.89
CA TRP A 148 2.04 11.55 -15.76
C TRP A 148 1.82 11.13 -14.30
N ALA A 149 2.65 11.63 -13.38
CA ALA A 149 2.52 11.33 -11.96
C ALA A 149 1.20 11.89 -11.39
N ALA A 150 0.85 13.13 -11.72
CA ALA A 150 -0.37 13.76 -11.24
C ALA A 150 -1.64 13.06 -11.75
N THR A 151 -1.69 12.70 -13.05
CA THR A 151 -2.79 11.95 -13.66
C THR A 151 -3.05 10.66 -12.91
N GLY A 152 -2.01 9.87 -12.65
CA GLY A 152 -2.19 8.59 -11.95
C GLY A 152 -2.66 8.76 -10.50
N VAL A 153 -2.20 9.80 -9.79
CA VAL A 153 -2.71 10.12 -8.45
C VAL A 153 -4.19 10.52 -8.52
N LEU A 154 -4.55 11.46 -9.39
CA LEU A 154 -5.92 11.95 -9.54
C LEU A 154 -6.90 10.85 -9.97
N GLN A 155 -6.43 9.90 -10.77
CA GLN A 155 -7.28 8.87 -11.33
C GLN A 155 -7.40 7.62 -10.44
N TYR A 156 -6.31 7.17 -9.82
CA TYR A 156 -6.25 5.86 -9.17
C TYR A 156 -6.15 5.92 -7.64
N TYR A 157 -5.74 7.05 -7.06
CA TYR A 157 -5.65 7.17 -5.62
C TYR A 157 -6.97 7.65 -5.00
N TRP A 158 -7.68 6.73 -4.35
CA TRP A 158 -8.97 6.98 -3.69
C TRP A 158 -8.96 6.47 -2.24
N GLY A 159 -7.83 6.65 -1.55
CA GLY A 159 -7.69 6.35 -0.12
C GLY A 159 -8.39 7.38 0.77
N LYS A 160 -8.32 7.20 2.10
CA LYS A 160 -8.98 8.07 3.09
C LYS A 160 -8.58 9.56 2.96
N ASP A 161 -7.35 9.86 2.58
CA ASP A 161 -6.81 11.21 2.40
C ASP A 161 -6.72 11.64 0.93
N TYR A 162 -7.50 11.02 0.03
CA TYR A 162 -7.45 11.32 -1.42
C TYR A 162 -7.60 12.81 -1.73
N MET A 163 -8.47 13.54 -1.01
CA MET A 163 -8.67 14.98 -1.22
C MET A 163 -7.38 15.77 -1.07
N ASN A 164 -6.55 15.44 -0.07
CA ASN A 164 -5.27 16.12 0.14
C ASN A 164 -4.27 15.73 -0.95
N LYS A 165 -4.21 14.46 -1.32
CA LYS A 165 -3.30 13.97 -2.36
C LYS A 165 -3.64 14.47 -3.76
N HIS A 166 -4.93 14.59 -4.07
CA HIS A 166 -5.41 15.17 -5.32
C HIS A 166 -5.06 16.66 -5.38
N ARG A 167 -5.29 17.40 -4.29
CA ARG A 167 -4.89 18.81 -4.20
C ARG A 167 -3.38 18.99 -4.33
N ASP A 168 -2.57 18.14 -3.69
CA ASP A 168 -1.12 18.18 -3.82
C ASP A 168 -0.69 17.95 -5.28
N ALA A 169 -1.29 16.96 -5.97
CA ALA A 169 -1.02 16.67 -7.37
C ALA A 169 -1.41 17.85 -8.28
N GLU A 170 -2.59 18.42 -8.08
CA GLU A 170 -3.07 19.60 -8.82
C GLU A 170 -2.13 20.80 -8.63
N ASN A 171 -1.79 21.12 -7.37
CA ASN A 171 -0.89 22.23 -7.06
C ASN A 171 0.47 22.07 -7.75
N ILE A 172 1.03 20.86 -7.80
CA ILE A 172 2.31 20.60 -8.45
C ILE A 172 2.24 20.86 -9.96
N VAL A 173 1.14 20.49 -10.61
CA VAL A 173 0.93 20.75 -12.04
C VAL A 173 0.72 22.24 -12.29
N VAL A 174 -0.10 22.91 -11.47
CA VAL A 174 -0.34 24.36 -11.55
C VAL A 174 0.95 25.15 -11.35
N ASP A 175 1.78 24.79 -10.37
CA ASP A 175 3.11 25.38 -10.16
C ASP A 175 3.96 25.29 -11.44
N ARG A 176 3.95 24.13 -12.12
CA ARG A 176 4.70 23.90 -13.36
C ARG A 176 4.13 24.72 -14.53
N ILE A 177 2.81 24.83 -14.65
CA ILE A 177 2.15 25.69 -15.65
C ILE A 177 2.62 27.14 -15.47
N GLN A 178 2.54 27.67 -14.25
CA GLN A 178 2.97 29.04 -13.94
C GLN A 178 4.46 29.26 -14.22
N GLN A 179 5.29 28.24 -14.00
CA GLN A 179 6.72 28.30 -14.34
C GLN A 179 6.92 28.41 -15.86
N LEU A 180 6.24 27.56 -16.64
CA LEU A 180 6.31 27.58 -18.11
C LEU A 180 5.82 28.90 -18.70
N GLU A 181 4.76 29.49 -18.14
CA GLU A 181 4.26 30.80 -18.55
C GLU A 181 5.29 31.91 -18.31
N LYS A 182 5.98 31.89 -17.15
CA LYS A 182 7.06 32.84 -16.83
C LYS A 182 8.29 32.67 -17.73
N GLU A 183 8.56 31.45 -18.16
CA GLU A 183 9.64 31.12 -19.10
C GLU A 183 9.26 31.46 -20.56
N GLY A 184 8.02 31.91 -20.81
CA GLY A 184 7.52 32.28 -22.14
C GLY A 184 7.03 31.09 -22.98
N ASN A 185 6.93 29.90 -22.40
CA ASN A 185 6.53 28.68 -23.08
C ASN A 185 5.01 28.46 -22.99
N GLN A 186 4.25 29.34 -23.65
CA GLN A 186 2.78 29.35 -23.57
C GLN A 186 2.13 28.11 -24.17
N GLU A 187 2.70 27.54 -25.23
CA GLU A 187 2.14 26.34 -25.89
C GLU A 187 2.16 25.14 -24.95
N GLN A 188 3.29 24.88 -24.29
CA GLN A 188 3.39 23.80 -23.30
C GLN A 188 2.52 24.05 -22.07
N ALA A 189 2.41 25.31 -21.61
CA ALA A 189 1.54 25.66 -20.50
C ALA A 189 0.06 25.36 -20.82
N GLN A 190 -0.41 25.73 -22.01
CA GLN A 190 -1.79 25.45 -22.47
C GLN A 190 -2.03 23.95 -22.64
N GLN A 191 -1.08 23.21 -23.21
CA GLN A 191 -1.17 21.75 -23.32
C GLN A 191 -1.30 21.10 -21.94
N LEU A 192 -0.45 21.50 -20.99
CA LEU A 192 -0.43 20.96 -19.63
C LEU A 192 -1.74 21.29 -18.88
N GLN A 193 -2.28 22.49 -19.08
CA GLN A 193 -3.57 22.91 -18.54
C GLN A 193 -4.73 22.07 -19.11
N SER A 194 -4.72 21.79 -20.42
CA SER A 194 -5.71 20.90 -21.04
C SER A 194 -5.59 19.46 -20.54
N GLN A 195 -4.39 18.96 -20.26
CA GLN A 195 -4.23 17.62 -19.70
C GLN A 195 -4.73 17.57 -18.26
N LEU A 196 -4.45 18.60 -17.45
CA LEU A 196 -4.92 18.67 -16.07
C LEU A 196 -6.45 18.65 -16.00
N SER A 197 -7.14 19.43 -16.83
CA SER A 197 -8.61 19.45 -16.85
C SER A 197 -9.21 18.09 -17.20
N GLN A 198 -8.62 17.37 -18.16
CA GLN A 198 -9.03 16.00 -18.50
C GLN A 198 -8.83 15.02 -17.33
N CYS A 199 -7.79 15.21 -16.52
CA CYS A 199 -7.49 14.35 -15.37
C CYS A 199 -8.41 14.59 -14.17
N LEU A 200 -9.03 15.76 -14.06
CA LEU A 200 -9.98 16.10 -13.01
C LEU A 200 -11.38 15.56 -13.28
N ALA A 201 -11.70 15.24 -14.53
CA ALA A 201 -12.99 14.68 -14.92
C ALA A 201 -13.29 13.36 -14.18
N ARG A 202 -14.52 13.19 -13.71
CA ARG A 202 -15.07 11.94 -13.15
C ARG A 202 -16.34 11.57 -13.89
N ASP A 203 -16.45 10.33 -14.34
CA ASP A 203 -17.61 9.94 -15.15
C ASP A 203 -18.88 9.87 -14.31
N LEU A 204 -18.78 9.35 -13.09
CA LEU A 204 -19.92 9.19 -12.20
C LEU A 204 -19.50 9.33 -10.73
N MET A 205 -20.24 10.13 -9.97
CA MET A 205 -20.17 10.19 -8.51
C MET A 205 -21.57 10.10 -7.93
N ILE A 206 -21.73 9.29 -6.89
CA ILE A 206 -23.01 9.10 -6.21
C ILE A 206 -22.77 9.33 -4.73
N ARG A 207 -23.62 10.15 -4.13
CA ARG A 207 -23.64 10.38 -2.68
C ARG A 207 -25.06 10.20 -2.18
N VAL A 208 -25.21 9.42 -1.13
CA VAL A 208 -26.49 9.22 -0.44
C VAL A 208 -26.38 9.89 0.91
N ASP A 209 -27.25 10.83 1.21
CA ASP A 209 -27.31 11.53 2.50
C ASP A 209 -28.64 11.21 3.20
N TRP A 210 -28.59 10.97 4.50
CA TRP A 210 -29.78 10.76 5.33
C TRP A 210 -29.63 11.42 6.70
N SER A 211 -30.73 11.45 7.44
CA SER A 211 -30.76 11.92 8.83
C SER A 211 -31.38 10.87 9.72
N GLY A 212 -30.96 10.82 10.99
CA GLY A 212 -31.45 9.86 11.98
C GLY A 212 -30.36 8.95 12.51
N ALA A 213 -30.76 8.02 13.38
CA ALA A 213 -29.87 7.04 14.01
C ALA A 213 -29.77 5.72 13.22
N GLY A 214 -30.23 5.73 11.96
CA GLY A 214 -30.20 4.59 11.07
C GLY A 214 -28.95 4.51 10.22
N ASP A 215 -28.86 3.37 9.53
CA ASP A 215 -27.82 3.00 8.60
C ASP A 215 -28.46 2.59 7.26
N LEU A 216 -27.86 3.08 6.17
CA LEU A 216 -28.34 2.88 4.80
C LEU A 216 -27.19 2.41 3.93
N ASP A 217 -27.36 1.26 3.30
CA ASP A 217 -26.37 0.69 2.39
C ASP A 217 -26.67 1.09 0.94
N LEU A 218 -25.64 1.50 0.20
CA LEU A 218 -25.64 1.80 -1.22
C LEU A 218 -25.11 0.60 -2.00
N TYR A 219 -25.90 0.19 -2.98
CA TYR A 219 -25.52 -0.76 -4.00
C TYR A 219 -25.62 -0.08 -5.36
N VAL A 220 -24.52 -0.10 -6.11
CA VAL A 220 -24.48 0.40 -7.49
C VAL A 220 -24.21 -0.78 -8.41
N GLU A 221 -25.23 -1.23 -9.13
CA GLU A 221 -25.07 -2.19 -10.21
C GLU A 221 -24.61 -1.46 -11.46
N GLU A 222 -23.42 -1.81 -11.92
CA GLU A 222 -22.74 -1.19 -13.04
C GLU A 222 -23.01 -1.97 -14.34
N PRO A 223 -22.80 -1.32 -15.51
CA PRO A 223 -22.76 -2.04 -16.77
C PRO A 223 -21.79 -3.23 -16.67
N LEU A 224 -22.17 -4.36 -17.28
CA LEU A 224 -21.51 -5.68 -17.16
C LEU A 224 -21.86 -6.50 -15.90
N GLY A 225 -22.76 -6.00 -15.04
CA GLY A 225 -23.36 -6.76 -13.94
C GLY A 225 -22.51 -6.84 -12.66
N ALA A 226 -21.45 -6.03 -12.56
CA ALA A 226 -20.72 -5.88 -11.31
C ALA A 226 -21.53 -5.01 -10.34
N VAL A 227 -21.44 -5.29 -9.04
CA VAL A 227 -22.12 -4.53 -7.99
C VAL A 227 -21.08 -3.95 -7.05
N CYS A 228 -21.07 -2.63 -6.92
CA CYS A 228 -20.24 -1.91 -5.96
C CYS A 228 -21.03 -1.65 -4.68
N SER A 229 -20.45 -1.99 -3.53
CA SER A 229 -21.01 -1.79 -2.19
C SER A 229 -19.89 -1.81 -1.15
N PHE A 230 -20.21 -1.65 0.14
CA PHE A 230 -19.23 -1.79 1.21
C PHE A 230 -18.56 -3.19 1.24
N GLU A 231 -19.28 -4.25 0.84
CA GLU A 231 -18.75 -5.63 0.76
C GLU A 231 -17.81 -5.82 -0.43
N THR A 232 -18.12 -5.18 -1.56
CA THR A 232 -17.32 -5.20 -2.80
C THR A 232 -16.94 -3.78 -3.18
N PRO A 233 -15.96 -3.16 -2.47
CA PRO A 233 -15.69 -1.74 -2.60
C PRO A 233 -14.93 -1.36 -3.87
N LEU A 234 -14.47 -2.34 -4.65
CA LEU A 234 -13.78 -2.15 -5.92
C LEU A 234 -14.34 -3.14 -6.93
N THR A 235 -14.76 -2.63 -8.09
CA THR A 235 -15.38 -3.46 -9.12
C THR A 235 -14.58 -3.51 -10.42
N ILE A 236 -14.89 -4.47 -11.29
CA ILE A 236 -14.29 -4.59 -12.62
C ILE A 236 -14.75 -3.50 -13.60
N ALA A 237 -15.97 -2.95 -13.43
CA ALA A 237 -16.44 -1.81 -14.24
C ALA A 237 -15.92 -0.48 -13.68
N GLY A 238 -15.29 -0.53 -12.51
CA GLY A 238 -14.30 0.39 -11.97
C GLY A 238 -14.83 1.49 -11.06
N GLY A 239 -16.04 1.29 -10.55
CA GLY A 239 -16.52 1.89 -9.34
C GLY A 239 -15.63 1.60 -8.14
N ILE A 240 -15.71 2.53 -7.19
CA ILE A 240 -14.97 2.56 -5.95
C ILE A 240 -15.95 3.04 -4.88
N PHE A 241 -16.18 2.22 -3.87
CA PHE A 241 -16.94 2.59 -2.68
C PHE A 241 -16.03 3.34 -1.71
N MET A 242 -16.43 4.55 -1.34
CA MET A 242 -15.56 5.52 -0.66
C MET A 242 -15.86 5.67 0.83
N HIS A 243 -17.11 5.48 1.21
CA HIS A 243 -17.55 5.76 2.57
C HIS A 243 -18.77 4.94 2.94
N ASP A 244 -18.63 4.19 4.04
CA ASP A 244 -19.68 3.50 4.78
C ASP A 244 -19.95 4.34 6.03
N GLY A 245 -21.17 4.85 6.13
CA GLY A 245 -21.58 5.83 7.12
C GLY A 245 -22.74 5.34 7.96
N ALA A 246 -22.80 5.73 9.22
CA ALA A 246 -23.89 5.35 10.12
C ALA A 246 -24.25 6.50 11.06
N GLY A 247 -25.53 6.59 11.42
CA GLY A 247 -26.03 7.53 12.41
C GLY A 247 -25.62 7.19 13.85
N PRO A 248 -25.90 8.08 14.82
CA PRO A 248 -26.69 9.31 14.70
C PRO A 248 -25.89 10.57 14.34
N ASP A 249 -24.56 10.46 14.18
CA ASP A 249 -23.74 11.61 13.81
C ASP A 249 -24.04 12.03 12.36
N GLN A 250 -24.72 13.17 12.20
CA GLN A 250 -25.14 13.68 10.90
C GLN A 250 -23.98 13.91 9.94
N ALA A 251 -22.78 14.19 10.44
CA ALA A 251 -21.59 14.34 9.61
C ALA A 251 -21.14 13.00 8.98
N ASN A 252 -21.54 11.88 9.57
CA ASN A 252 -21.24 10.52 9.15
C ASN A 252 -22.43 9.81 8.48
N CYS A 253 -23.63 10.42 8.46
CA CYS A 253 -24.83 9.88 7.80
C CYS A 253 -24.80 10.08 6.28
N TYR A 254 -23.78 9.55 5.62
CA TYR A 254 -23.74 9.51 4.17
C TYR A 254 -22.97 8.29 3.67
N GLU A 255 -23.31 7.85 2.46
CA GLU A 255 -22.52 6.89 1.71
C GLU A 255 -22.04 7.54 0.41
N SER A 256 -20.91 7.06 -0.09
CA SER A 256 -20.26 7.66 -1.26
C SER A 256 -19.66 6.62 -2.17
N TYR A 257 -19.90 6.81 -3.46
CA TYR A 257 -19.40 6.00 -4.56
C TYR A 257 -18.79 6.92 -5.62
N VAL A 258 -17.67 6.49 -6.21
CA VAL A 258 -17.03 7.17 -7.33
C VAL A 258 -16.63 6.18 -8.42
N CYS A 259 -16.84 6.57 -9.67
CA CYS A 259 -16.37 5.88 -10.85
C CYS A 259 -15.56 6.88 -11.68
N PRO A 260 -14.23 7.00 -11.45
CA PRO A 260 -13.41 8.02 -12.10
C PRO A 260 -13.48 7.95 -13.61
N GLN A 261 -13.36 6.74 -14.14
CA GLN A 261 -13.76 6.36 -15.49
C GLN A 261 -14.88 5.33 -15.32
N GLY A 262 -15.91 5.34 -16.14
CA GLY A 262 -17.04 4.40 -16.08
C GLY A 262 -17.27 3.75 -17.43
N VAL A 263 -17.94 2.61 -17.43
CA VAL A 263 -18.41 1.96 -18.67
C VAL A 263 -19.70 2.66 -19.11
N THR A 264 -19.86 2.93 -20.41
CA THR A 264 -21.13 3.46 -20.95
C THR A 264 -22.28 2.48 -20.70
N GLY A 265 -23.42 2.99 -20.24
CA GLY A 265 -24.63 2.21 -20.05
C GLY A 265 -25.43 2.56 -18.79
N PRO A 266 -26.43 1.75 -18.46
CA PRO A 266 -27.29 1.97 -17.30
C PRO A 266 -26.57 1.58 -16.01
N TYR A 267 -26.65 2.44 -15.00
CA TYR A 267 -26.26 2.18 -13.62
C TYR A 267 -27.52 2.11 -12.76
N GLN A 268 -27.73 1.00 -12.07
CA GLN A 268 -28.85 0.86 -11.14
C GLN A 268 -28.39 1.19 -9.73
N ILE A 269 -28.94 2.27 -9.19
CA ILE A 269 -28.63 2.76 -7.85
C ILE A 269 -29.72 2.23 -6.92
N ARG A 270 -29.32 1.42 -5.94
CA ARG A 270 -30.21 0.84 -4.93
C ARG A 270 -29.73 1.26 -3.55
N VAL A 271 -30.64 1.77 -2.73
CA VAL A 271 -30.37 2.13 -1.35
C VAL A 271 -31.23 1.24 -0.47
N LYS A 272 -30.58 0.52 0.43
CA LYS A 272 -31.22 -0.43 1.34
C LYS A 272 -31.12 0.06 2.77
N LYS A 273 -32.20 -0.05 3.52
CA LYS A 273 -32.20 0.20 4.96
C LYS A 273 -31.55 -0.99 5.67
N SER A 274 -30.40 -0.75 6.31
CA SER A 274 -29.65 -1.77 7.04
C SER A 274 -30.22 -1.92 8.46
N PHE A 275 -30.19 -0.85 9.25
CA PHE A 275 -30.81 -0.83 10.59
C PHE A 275 -31.20 0.58 11.05
N GLY A 276 -31.89 0.64 12.19
CA GLY A 276 -32.23 1.89 12.89
C GLY A 276 -33.31 2.75 12.20
N GLU A 277 -33.48 3.98 12.70
CA GLU A 277 -34.51 4.90 12.23
C GLU A 277 -33.93 6.02 11.36
N VAL A 278 -34.44 6.11 10.14
CA VAL A 278 -34.14 7.19 9.19
C VAL A 278 -35.30 8.17 9.20
N VAL A 279 -34.99 9.45 9.38
CA VAL A 279 -35.97 10.52 9.51
C VAL A 279 -36.82 10.61 8.25
N GLY A 280 -38.12 10.35 8.41
CA GLY A 280 -39.09 10.39 7.31
C GLY A 280 -38.94 9.25 6.29
N ASN A 281 -38.26 8.16 6.64
CA ASN A 281 -37.99 7.01 5.75
C ASN A 281 -37.57 7.44 4.34
N ARG A 282 -36.65 8.41 4.28
CA ARG A 282 -36.16 8.95 3.02
C ARG A 282 -34.68 9.26 3.06
N ALA A 283 -34.04 9.15 1.92
CA ALA A 283 -32.66 9.57 1.70
C ALA A 283 -32.60 10.47 0.47
N THR A 284 -31.60 11.34 0.43
CA THR A 284 -31.31 12.18 -0.73
C THR A 284 -30.14 11.57 -1.48
N VAL A 285 -30.36 11.16 -2.72
CA VAL A 285 -29.33 10.65 -3.62
C VAL A 285 -28.92 11.77 -4.56
N THR A 286 -27.68 12.20 -4.46
CA THR A 286 -27.04 13.14 -5.40
C THR A 286 -26.16 12.36 -6.35
N VAL A 287 -26.43 12.49 -7.63
CA VAL A 287 -25.64 11.92 -8.73
C VAL A 287 -24.99 13.06 -9.49
N LEU A 288 -23.67 12.99 -9.69
CA LEU A 288 -22.93 13.85 -10.60
C LEU A 288 -22.42 13.01 -11.76
N ILE A 289 -22.79 13.38 -12.99
CA ILE A 289 -22.32 12.77 -14.23
C ILE A 289 -21.32 13.72 -14.87
N ASN A 290 -20.20 13.21 -15.39
CA ASN A 290 -19.13 13.99 -16.00
C ASN A 290 -18.60 15.12 -15.10
N ALA A 291 -18.50 14.87 -13.79
CA ALA A 291 -18.09 15.85 -12.80
C ALA A 291 -16.70 16.43 -13.11
N GLY A 292 -16.52 17.74 -12.91
CA GLY A 292 -15.28 18.44 -13.24
C GLY A 292 -15.10 18.75 -14.74
N THR A 293 -16.15 18.60 -15.55
CA THR A 293 -16.16 18.97 -16.97
C THR A 293 -17.25 20.01 -17.27
N PRO A 294 -17.21 20.69 -18.43
CA PRO A 294 -18.31 21.55 -18.87
C PRO A 294 -19.64 20.82 -19.09
N GLU A 295 -19.61 19.49 -19.22
CA GLU A 295 -20.78 18.62 -19.42
C GLU A 295 -21.31 18.04 -18.09
N GLU A 296 -20.89 18.61 -16.95
CA GLU A 296 -21.34 18.15 -15.63
C GLU A 296 -22.86 18.26 -15.48
N GLU A 297 -23.50 17.13 -15.19
CA GLU A 297 -24.92 17.05 -14.89
C GLU A 297 -25.11 16.63 -13.43
N LYS A 298 -25.91 17.41 -12.69
CA LYS A 298 -26.26 17.10 -11.30
C LYS A 298 -27.72 16.69 -11.21
N ILE A 299 -27.95 15.44 -10.81
CA ILE A 299 -29.29 14.88 -10.56
C ILE A 299 -29.44 14.70 -9.06
N VAL A 300 -30.46 15.31 -8.47
CA VAL A 300 -30.82 15.11 -7.06
C VAL A 300 -32.18 14.42 -7.01
N ARG A 301 -32.24 13.26 -6.36
CA ARG A 301 -33.50 12.51 -6.17
C ARG A 301 -33.68 12.15 -4.72
N THR A 302 -34.91 12.34 -4.24
CA THR A 302 -35.32 11.84 -2.93
C THR A 302 -35.87 10.43 -3.11
N VAL A 303 -35.26 9.48 -2.42
CA VAL A 303 -35.70 8.09 -2.39
C VAL A 303 -36.50 7.90 -1.12
N VAL A 304 -37.74 7.42 -1.25
CA VAL A 304 -38.61 7.08 -0.11
C VAL A 304 -38.67 5.57 0.01
N PHE A 305 -38.48 5.08 1.22
CA PHE A 305 -38.50 3.65 1.54
C PHE A 305 -39.93 3.24 1.90
N ASN A 306 -40.62 2.63 0.93
CA ASN A 306 -41.91 1.96 1.20
C ASN A 306 -41.69 0.59 1.85
N ASP A 307 -40.65 -0.11 1.39
CA ASP A 307 -40.14 -1.38 1.94
C ASP A 307 -38.70 -1.18 2.49
N GLU A 308 -37.90 -2.25 2.54
CA GLU A 308 -36.49 -2.19 2.98
C GLU A 308 -35.53 -1.59 1.93
N GLU A 309 -35.94 -1.48 0.67
CA GLU A 309 -35.08 -1.06 -0.43
C GLU A 309 -35.81 -0.13 -1.40
N SER A 310 -35.11 0.85 -1.94
CA SER A 310 -35.63 1.74 -2.98
C SER A 310 -34.48 2.29 -3.82
N GLY A 311 -34.75 2.62 -5.07
CA GLY A 311 -33.69 2.91 -6.03
C GLY A 311 -34.20 3.44 -7.37
N PHE A 312 -33.27 3.78 -8.25
CA PHE A 312 -33.56 4.21 -9.62
C PHE A 312 -32.37 3.95 -10.53
N THR A 313 -32.62 3.95 -11.84
CA THR A 313 -31.59 3.80 -12.86
C THR A 313 -31.22 5.15 -13.44
N ILE A 314 -29.94 5.33 -13.76
CA ILE A 314 -29.40 6.43 -14.54
C ILE A 314 -28.62 5.87 -15.73
N ASP A 315 -28.52 6.62 -16.82
CA ASP A 315 -27.68 6.24 -17.94
C ASP A 315 -26.42 7.11 -17.96
N LEU A 316 -25.25 6.47 -18.07
CA LEU A 316 -23.99 7.15 -18.36
C LEU A 316 -23.73 7.06 -19.88
N PRO A 317 -23.95 8.12 -20.67
CA PRO A 317 -23.84 8.07 -22.13
C PRO A 317 -22.39 7.92 -22.60
N ASN A 318 -21.45 8.64 -21.98
CA ASN A 318 -20.08 8.80 -22.45
C ASN A 318 -19.04 8.29 -21.44
N GLY A 319 -19.14 7.01 -21.06
CA GLY A 319 -18.17 6.38 -20.17
C GLY A 319 -16.79 6.19 -20.84
N ARG A 320 -15.72 6.53 -20.12
CA ARG A 320 -14.33 6.45 -20.63
C ARG A 320 -13.68 5.09 -20.47
N ARG A 321 -14.24 4.16 -19.69
CA ARG A 321 -13.67 2.82 -19.51
C ARG A 321 -14.08 1.90 -20.67
N THR A 322 -13.08 1.40 -21.38
CA THR A 322 -13.24 0.46 -22.50
C THR A 322 -12.83 -0.98 -22.17
N GLN A 323 -12.08 -1.19 -21.09
CA GLN A 323 -11.60 -2.51 -20.65
C GLN A 323 -11.90 -2.71 -19.16
N PRO A 324 -12.22 -3.94 -18.74
CA PRO A 324 -12.45 -4.25 -17.33
C PRO A 324 -11.17 -4.05 -16.51
N ARG A 325 -11.31 -3.50 -15.31
CA ARG A 325 -10.24 -3.37 -14.32
C ARG A 325 -9.72 -4.74 -13.91
N ASN A 326 -8.40 -4.87 -13.83
CA ASN A 326 -7.76 -6.08 -13.31
C ASN A 326 -7.63 -6.02 -11.77
N LEU A 327 -8.63 -6.56 -11.06
CA LEU A 327 -8.65 -6.56 -9.60
C LEU A 327 -7.47 -7.31 -8.97
N SER A 328 -6.98 -8.39 -9.59
CA SER A 328 -5.87 -9.18 -9.04
C SER A 328 -4.55 -8.39 -8.96
N GLN A 329 -4.39 -7.37 -9.80
CA GLN A 329 -3.21 -6.50 -9.77
C GLN A 329 -3.29 -5.42 -8.69
N LEU A 330 -4.49 -5.12 -8.17
CA LEU A 330 -4.69 -4.07 -7.17
C LEU A 330 -4.58 -4.58 -5.73
N GLU A 331 -4.61 -5.90 -5.55
CA GLU A 331 -4.39 -6.50 -4.24
C GLU A 331 -2.99 -6.14 -3.70
N PRO A 332 -2.89 -5.59 -2.48
CA PRO A 332 -1.60 -5.26 -1.91
C PRO A 332 -0.84 -6.55 -1.59
N THR A 333 0.07 -6.95 -2.47
CA THR A 333 1.19 -7.86 -2.16
C THR A 333 2.11 -7.32 -1.05
N PHE A 334 1.97 -6.02 -0.73
CA PHE A 334 2.80 -5.22 0.18
C PHE A 334 2.76 -5.58 1.68
N ARG A 335 2.17 -6.69 2.11
CA ARG A 335 2.10 -7.02 3.55
C ARG A 335 3.35 -7.67 4.15
N THR A 336 4.26 -8.23 3.34
CA THR A 336 5.27 -9.16 3.90
C THR A 336 6.70 -8.59 4.05
N GLN A 337 7.07 -7.50 3.37
CA GLN A 337 8.47 -7.01 3.39
C GLN A 337 8.68 -5.61 3.98
N LEU A 338 7.66 -4.74 4.02
CA LEU A 338 7.77 -3.39 4.57
C LEU A 338 7.86 -3.33 6.10
N SER A 339 7.58 -4.43 6.82
CA SER A 339 7.80 -4.50 8.27
C SER A 339 9.27 -4.32 8.66
N MET A 340 10.21 -4.49 7.72
CA MET A 340 11.64 -4.24 7.93
C MET A 340 12.09 -2.80 7.59
N LEU A 341 11.25 -2.01 6.90
CA LEU A 341 11.61 -0.64 6.49
C LEU A 341 11.22 0.42 7.52
N ASN A 342 10.31 0.11 8.45
CA ASN A 342 9.86 1.01 9.53
C ASN A 342 10.61 0.84 10.86
N THR A 343 11.72 0.11 10.93
CA THR A 343 12.56 0.13 12.14
C THR A 343 13.29 1.46 12.27
N ALA A 344 12.71 2.36 13.06
CA ALA A 344 13.40 3.45 13.73
C ALA A 344 14.68 2.92 14.44
N PRO A 345 15.69 3.77 14.68
CA PRO A 345 16.95 3.34 15.29
C PRO A 345 16.71 2.72 16.67
N LEU A 346 17.12 1.45 16.83
CA LEU A 346 16.97 0.66 18.05
C LEU A 346 17.70 1.29 19.24
N ARG A 347 16.95 1.73 20.25
CA ARG A 347 17.45 1.96 21.62
C ARG A 347 17.14 0.72 22.47
N PHE A 348 18.18 0.14 23.08
CA PHE A 348 18.11 -1.15 23.79
C PHE A 348 17.89 -0.99 25.31
N HIS A 349 16.89 -1.68 25.90
CA HIS A 349 16.79 -1.95 27.35
C HIS A 349 16.43 -3.42 27.65
N HIS A 350 16.69 -3.89 28.90
CA HIS A 350 16.86 -5.25 29.52
C HIS A 350 15.70 -5.86 30.36
N VAL A 351 15.39 -7.17 30.24
CA VAL A 351 14.25 -7.93 30.83
C VAL A 351 14.99 -8.89 31.72
N LYS A 352 14.58 -8.93 32.96
CA LYS A 352 14.47 -10.15 33.75
C LYS A 352 13.05 -10.08 34.33
N SER A 353 12.26 -11.13 34.53
CA SER A 353 12.31 -12.57 34.26
C SER A 353 10.83 -13.05 34.39
N LEU A 354 10.46 -14.17 33.79
CA LEU A 354 9.07 -14.53 33.45
C LEU A 354 8.38 -15.54 34.38
N ASN A 355 8.92 -15.88 35.55
CA ASN A 355 8.49 -17.10 36.24
C ASN A 355 7.62 -16.97 37.50
N GLU A 356 7.12 -15.79 37.87
CA GLU A 356 6.26 -15.66 39.08
C GLU A 356 4.84 -15.12 38.86
N ARG A 357 4.42 -14.78 37.63
CA ARG A 357 3.10 -14.13 37.40
C ARG A 357 1.95 -15.02 36.93
N LYS A 358 2.16 -16.32 36.69
CA LYS A 358 1.09 -17.19 36.19
C LYS A 358 0.01 -17.57 37.22
N ALA A 359 0.25 -17.37 38.53
CA ALA A 359 -0.68 -17.84 39.56
C ALA A 359 -1.56 -16.75 40.22
N LYS A 360 -1.30 -15.44 40.00
CA LYS A 360 -2.09 -14.35 40.63
C LYS A 360 -3.02 -13.58 39.68
N VAL A 361 -2.86 -13.75 38.37
CA VAL A 361 -3.64 -12.96 37.38
C VAL A 361 -5.08 -13.47 37.23
N HIS A 362 -5.37 -14.75 37.44
CA HIS A 362 -6.76 -15.23 37.32
C HIS A 362 -7.69 -14.83 38.47
N GLN A 363 -7.17 -14.57 39.68
CA GLN A 363 -8.00 -14.16 40.82
C GLN A 363 -8.29 -12.65 40.83
N GLN A 364 -7.38 -11.81 40.33
CA GLN A 364 -7.55 -10.34 40.35
C GLN A 364 -8.50 -9.79 39.28
N PHE A 365 -8.72 -10.51 38.17
CA PHE A 365 -9.63 -10.08 37.10
C PHE A 365 -11.13 -10.27 37.43
N ALA A 366 -11.46 -11.08 38.44
CA ALA A 366 -12.85 -11.28 38.86
C ALA A 366 -13.33 -10.19 39.86
N GLU A 367 -12.42 -9.62 40.64
CA GLU A 367 -12.76 -8.65 41.70
C GLU A 367 -12.82 -7.19 41.20
N ASP A 368 -12.15 -6.85 40.10
CA ASP A 368 -12.01 -5.46 39.62
C ASP A 368 -13.22 -4.92 38.81
N ARG A 369 -14.30 -5.67 38.67
CA ARG A 369 -15.53 -5.23 37.96
C ARG A 369 -16.47 -4.35 38.79
N LEU A 370 -16.19 -4.12 40.08
CA LEU A 370 -17.18 -3.54 41.00
C LEU A 370 -16.79 -2.23 41.72
N THR A 371 -15.69 -1.54 41.37
CA THR A 371 -15.39 -0.23 41.98
C THR A 371 -14.70 0.76 41.03
N PRO A 372 -15.16 2.02 40.93
CA PRO A 372 -14.48 3.05 40.15
C PRO A 372 -13.49 3.80 41.05
N THR A 373 -12.18 3.53 40.93
CA THR A 373 -11.17 4.44 41.48
C THR A 373 -10.02 4.71 40.51
N ARG A 374 -9.81 6.00 40.26
CA ARG A 374 -8.64 6.58 39.57
C ARG A 374 -7.36 6.18 40.29
N ARG A 375 -6.42 5.51 39.61
CA ARG A 375 -4.99 5.52 39.94
C ARG A 375 -4.12 5.58 38.70
N ALA A 376 -3.12 6.45 38.78
CA ALA A 376 -2.09 6.70 37.79
C ALA A 376 -1.13 5.51 37.64
N GLY A 377 -0.57 5.34 36.43
CA GLY A 377 0.67 4.59 36.21
C GLY A 377 0.59 3.22 35.52
N ALA A 378 -0.46 2.88 34.79
CA ALA A 378 -0.54 1.62 34.04
C ALA A 378 -0.19 1.82 32.54
N VAL A 379 1.04 1.48 32.15
CA VAL A 379 1.39 1.26 30.74
C VAL A 379 0.87 -0.12 30.32
N GLY A 380 -0.34 -0.15 29.74
CA GLY A 380 -0.93 -1.35 29.14
C GLY A 380 -0.52 -1.48 27.68
N TYR A 381 0.21 -2.53 27.33
CA TYR A 381 0.30 -2.98 25.94
C TYR A 381 -0.93 -3.85 25.65
N ALA A 382 -1.79 -3.39 24.75
CA ALA A 382 -2.81 -4.24 24.15
C ALA A 382 -2.16 -5.11 23.07
N PRO A 383 -2.25 -6.46 23.14
CA PRO A 383 -1.78 -7.29 22.04
C PRO A 383 -2.64 -7.03 20.80
N VAL A 384 -1.99 -6.72 19.69
CA VAL A 384 -2.65 -6.74 18.38
C VAL A 384 -2.68 -8.20 17.94
N VAL A 385 -3.83 -8.85 18.12
CA VAL A 385 -4.05 -10.19 17.60
C VAL A 385 -4.28 -10.06 16.09
N GLN A 386 -3.35 -10.55 15.29
CA GLN A 386 -3.51 -10.66 13.84
C GLN A 386 -3.71 -12.13 13.49
N THR A 387 -4.88 -12.45 12.93
CA THR A 387 -5.16 -13.78 12.39
C THR A 387 -4.45 -13.94 11.05
N ILE A 388 -3.59 -14.96 10.93
CA ILE A 388 -2.95 -15.34 9.67
C ILE A 388 -3.68 -16.59 9.17
N PRO A 389 -4.34 -16.52 8.00
CA PRO A 389 -4.96 -17.70 7.42
C PRO A 389 -3.88 -18.67 6.92
N GLU A 390 -3.88 -19.89 7.45
CA GLU A 390 -3.06 -21.01 6.99
C GLU A 390 -3.95 -22.03 6.29
N GLY A 391 -3.49 -22.55 5.15
CA GLY A 391 -4.23 -23.51 4.34
C GLY A 391 -4.22 -23.16 2.86
N THR A 392 -4.88 -24.00 2.07
CA THR A 392 -5.13 -23.75 0.65
C THR A 392 -6.52 -23.16 0.49
N SER A 393 -6.63 -21.91 0.04
CA SER A 393 -7.88 -21.38 -0.49
C SER A 393 -7.85 -21.48 -2.01
N MET A 394 -9.01 -21.64 -2.63
CA MET A 394 -9.12 -21.67 -4.09
C MET A 394 -10.34 -20.87 -4.48
N THR A 395 -10.12 -19.78 -5.22
CA THR A 395 -11.22 -19.04 -5.84
C THR A 395 -11.50 -19.67 -7.20
N ALA A 396 -12.78 -19.95 -7.46
CA ALA A 396 -13.23 -20.54 -8.71
C ALA A 396 -14.31 -19.65 -9.31
N GLN A 397 -14.11 -19.20 -10.54
CA GLN A 397 -15.11 -18.46 -11.30
C GLN A 397 -15.54 -19.29 -12.50
N ALA A 398 -16.85 -19.41 -12.70
CA ALA A 398 -17.45 -20.11 -13.82
C ALA A 398 -18.15 -19.12 -14.75
N VAL A 399 -17.78 -19.12 -16.02
CA VAL A 399 -18.49 -18.37 -17.06
C VAL A 399 -19.16 -19.38 -18.00
N VAL A 400 -20.48 -19.39 -18.02
CA VAL A 400 -21.28 -20.21 -18.94
C VAL A 400 -21.37 -19.48 -20.28
N SER A 401 -21.10 -20.18 -21.37
CA SER A 401 -21.24 -19.61 -22.70
C SER A 401 -22.69 -19.19 -22.98
N PRO A 402 -22.94 -18.15 -23.80
CA PRO A 402 -24.30 -17.68 -24.11
C PRO A 402 -25.22 -18.76 -24.70
N ASP A 403 -24.65 -19.77 -25.37
CA ASP A 403 -25.36 -20.92 -25.94
C ASP A 403 -25.49 -22.12 -24.97
N ARG A 404 -25.03 -21.97 -23.71
CA ARG A 404 -25.01 -22.99 -22.64
C ARG A 404 -24.28 -24.29 -22.96
N ARG A 405 -23.46 -24.33 -24.02
CA ARG A 405 -22.74 -25.54 -24.43
C ARG A 405 -21.41 -25.73 -23.74
N TYR A 406 -20.83 -24.66 -23.19
CA TYR A 406 -19.54 -24.70 -22.53
C TYR A 406 -19.57 -23.92 -21.22
N VAL A 407 -18.81 -24.39 -20.24
CA VAL A 407 -18.52 -23.66 -19.02
C VAL A 407 -17.01 -23.51 -18.94
N ARG A 408 -16.53 -22.27 -18.87
CA ARG A 408 -15.13 -21.97 -18.60
C ARG A 408 -14.96 -21.78 -17.11
N LEU A 409 -14.04 -22.53 -16.53
CA LEU A 409 -13.68 -22.43 -15.12
C LEU A 409 -12.31 -21.77 -15.00
N SER A 410 -12.25 -20.64 -14.31
CA SER A 410 -11.01 -20.01 -13.88
C SER A 410 -10.79 -20.37 -12.42
N LEU A 411 -9.77 -21.18 -12.14
CA LEU A 411 -9.43 -21.63 -10.79
C LEU A 411 -8.11 -20.96 -10.36
N GLN A 412 -8.10 -20.32 -9.20
CA GLN A 412 -6.92 -19.67 -8.65
C GLN A 412 -6.70 -20.14 -7.21
N PRO A 413 -5.88 -21.19 -7.01
CA PRO A 413 -5.48 -21.63 -5.69
C PRO A 413 -4.43 -20.68 -5.08
N SER A 414 -4.64 -20.30 -3.83
CA SER A 414 -3.67 -19.64 -2.96
C SER A 414 -3.32 -20.59 -1.82
N ILE A 415 -2.04 -20.93 -1.69
CA ILE A 415 -1.55 -21.86 -0.66
C ILE A 415 -0.72 -21.04 0.31
N THR A 416 -1.25 -20.81 1.51
CA THR A 416 -0.54 -20.15 2.60
C THR A 416 -0.10 -21.20 3.60
N ASN A 417 1.21 -21.32 3.83
CA ASN A 417 1.78 -22.25 4.80
C ASN A 417 2.61 -21.46 5.82
N VAL A 418 2.35 -21.66 7.11
CA VAL A 418 3.11 -21.00 8.17
C VAL A 418 4.33 -21.87 8.46
N THR A 419 5.46 -21.52 7.84
CA THR A 419 6.68 -22.35 7.92
C THR A 419 7.37 -22.26 9.29
N ASP A 420 7.32 -21.11 9.97
CA ASP A 420 7.86 -20.90 11.31
C ASP A 420 7.31 -19.61 11.94
N VAL A 421 7.16 -19.58 13.27
CA VAL A 421 6.73 -18.41 14.05
C VAL A 421 7.85 -17.98 14.99
N PHE A 422 8.34 -16.75 14.84
CA PHE A 422 9.39 -16.19 15.71
C PHE A 422 8.78 -15.19 16.71
N THR A 423 8.88 -15.51 17.99
CA THR A 423 8.61 -14.55 19.08
C THR A 423 9.93 -13.88 19.51
N PHE A 424 10.02 -12.56 19.35
CA PHE A 424 11.10 -11.78 19.94
C PHE A 424 10.55 -10.88 21.05
N SER A 425 11.10 -11.01 22.27
CA SER A 425 10.91 -10.04 23.33
C SER A 425 12.17 -9.20 23.45
N TYR A 426 12.05 -7.88 23.36
CA TYR A 426 13.10 -7.01 23.85
C TYR A 426 13.21 -7.24 25.34
N LEU A 427 14.40 -7.60 25.80
CA LEU A 427 15.07 -7.04 26.96
C LEU A 427 16.04 -8.15 27.55
N ASN A 428 17.26 -8.41 27.04
CA ASN A 428 18.65 -7.97 27.39
C ASN A 428 19.23 -8.49 28.79
N ASN A 429 20.51 -8.94 28.88
CA ASN A 429 21.24 -9.63 30.01
C ASN A 429 22.56 -8.96 30.62
N GLY A 430 22.70 -8.85 31.97
CA GLY A 430 23.93 -8.48 32.77
C GLY A 430 23.68 -7.42 33.88
N ASN A 431 23.99 -7.55 35.18
CA ASN A 431 25.23 -8.01 35.84
C ASN A 431 24.99 -8.50 37.29
N ALA A 432 26.01 -9.14 37.86
CA ALA A 432 26.01 -9.93 39.09
C ALA A 432 26.19 -9.13 40.41
N ASN A 433 25.50 -9.60 41.45
CA ASN A 433 25.91 -9.82 42.84
C ASN A 433 26.50 -8.69 43.71
N GLY A 434 25.84 -8.42 44.83
CA GLY A 434 26.37 -7.67 45.98
C GLY A 434 25.27 -7.43 47.01
N GLY A 435 25.24 -8.29 48.03
CA GLY A 435 24.16 -8.41 49.01
C GLY A 435 23.93 -7.20 49.93
N ASN A 436 22.72 -7.21 50.45
CA ASN A 436 22.13 -6.33 51.45
C ASN A 436 22.82 -6.51 52.83
N VAL A 437 23.20 -5.39 53.46
CA VAL A 437 23.36 -5.16 54.92
C VAL A 437 23.08 -3.67 55.09
N GLY A 438 22.15 -3.12 55.88
CA GLY A 438 21.25 -3.57 56.93
C GLY A 438 21.03 -2.35 57.84
N GLY A 439 19.79 -2.08 58.29
CA GLY A 439 19.51 -1.32 59.52
C GLY A 439 19.23 0.18 59.42
N ASN A 440 17.98 0.52 59.79
CA ASN A 440 17.38 1.82 60.14
C ASN A 440 17.14 2.87 59.06
#